data_AF-A0A7K3PNU2-F1
#
_entry.id   AF-A0A7K3PNU2-F1
#
_cell.length_a   1.000
_cell.length_b   1.000
_cell.length_c   1.000
_cell.angle_alpha   90.00
_cell.angle_beta   90.00
_cell.angle_gamma   90.00
#
_symmetry.space_group_name_H-M   'P 1'
#
loop_
_entity.id
_entity.type
_entity.pdbx_description
1 polymer ?
#
loop_
_entity_poly.entity_id
_entity_poly.type
_entity_poly.pdbx_seq_one_letter_code
_entity_poly.pdbx_strand_id
1 'polypeptide(L)'
;WRRAVDRVQGRGPARGDLSRDDDRPLYWARLAMTRELRTWEPGFGLGERQRAALLAELERTSRGQSDLRLPRDGHGKGGGGKGVKRVLLTGFDPFTLDRDIRISNPSGAVALALDGTVIDTPDGPARVETAVFPVRWEDFAQGVVERALRPYLPRVDLFTTVSQGRVGRFDVERTNGAWRGGFPDNENVSRTETVPVADPASQPQWTTTTLPYAAITAADTGRFPVYDNTRVTEIPAGGTEAVVRPDGPTPGSTAREGGGGNYLSNEIAYRATLLRDRLGLHGTLPGGHVHTPVLRFGTGNTDPATGAVTDPEFVRNRLDIVAQTRAIVAVAVSAPGPDRG
;
A
#
# COMPACT_ATOMS: atom_id res chain seq x y z
N TRP A 1 4.15 15.83 1.29
CA TRP A 1 2.96 15.26 0.64
C TRP A 1 2.42 16.13 -0.50
N ARG A 2 1.59 17.16 -0.26
CA ARG A 2 0.87 17.93 -1.29
C ARG A 2 1.70 18.34 -2.52
N ARG A 3 2.89 18.90 -2.31
CA ARG A 3 3.79 19.27 -3.42
C ARG A 3 4.23 18.09 -4.29
N ALA A 4 4.40 16.90 -3.71
CA ALA A 4 4.71 15.68 -4.46
C ALA A 4 3.51 15.20 -5.27
N VAL A 5 2.30 15.24 -4.68
CA VAL A 5 1.04 14.93 -5.38
C VAL A 5 0.82 15.92 -6.53
N ASP A 6 0.93 17.22 -6.27
CA ASP A 6 0.83 18.28 -7.29
C ASP A 6 1.81 18.02 -8.44
N ARG A 7 3.06 17.69 -8.13
CA ARG A 7 4.10 17.38 -9.12
C ARG A 7 3.68 16.21 -10.01
N VAL A 8 3.27 15.08 -9.43
CA VAL A 8 2.84 13.88 -10.17
C VAL A 8 1.60 14.18 -11.03
N GLN A 9 0.69 15.00 -10.51
CA GLN A 9 -0.56 15.37 -11.20
C GLN A 9 -0.42 16.59 -12.13
N GLY A 10 0.80 16.93 -12.57
CA GLY A 10 1.02 17.97 -13.57
C GLY A 10 0.90 19.41 -13.06
N ARG A 11 0.64 19.63 -11.76
CA ARG A 11 0.55 20.95 -11.14
C ARG A 11 1.93 21.46 -10.68
N GLY A 12 2.07 22.78 -10.59
CA GLY A 12 3.31 23.44 -10.16
C GLY A 12 4.50 23.24 -11.12
N PRO A 13 5.70 23.74 -10.77
CA PRO A 13 6.87 23.67 -11.64
C PRO A 13 7.45 22.25 -11.73
N ALA A 14 7.80 21.82 -12.94
CA ALA A 14 8.63 20.64 -13.15
C ALA A 14 10.09 21.03 -12.90
N ARG A 15 10.65 20.66 -11.75
CA ARG A 15 12.07 20.84 -11.43
C ARG A 15 12.74 19.47 -11.27
N GLY A 16 14.03 19.40 -11.59
CA GLY A 16 14.86 18.19 -11.54
C GLY A 16 14.70 17.31 -12.79
N ASP A 17 15.57 16.31 -12.91
CA ASP A 17 15.71 15.48 -14.12
C ASP A 17 14.81 14.23 -14.14
N LEU A 18 14.22 13.88 -12.99
CA LEU A 18 13.28 12.76 -12.90
C LEU A 18 11.92 13.13 -13.50
N SER A 19 11.24 12.15 -14.09
CA SER A 19 9.88 12.30 -14.60
C SER A 19 8.89 12.68 -13.48
N ARG A 20 7.77 13.32 -13.85
CA ARG A 20 6.79 13.83 -12.88
C ARG A 20 6.16 12.73 -12.02
N ASP A 21 5.97 11.56 -12.59
CA ASP A 21 5.39 10.35 -12.01
C ASP A 21 6.26 9.62 -10.99
N ASP A 22 7.49 10.10 -10.76
CA ASP A 22 8.45 9.46 -9.85
C ASP A 22 8.15 9.69 -8.36
N ASP A 23 8.25 8.64 -7.56
CA ASP A 23 8.03 8.65 -6.10
C ASP A 23 9.30 8.97 -5.29
N ARG A 24 10.50 8.75 -5.86
CA ARG A 24 11.78 8.97 -5.18
C ARG A 24 12.00 10.41 -4.69
N PRO A 25 11.59 11.48 -5.41
CA PRO A 25 11.73 12.85 -4.91
C PRO A 25 11.05 13.08 -3.55
N LEU A 26 9.87 12.47 -3.32
CA LEU A 26 9.22 12.56 -2.00
C LEU A 26 10.05 11.84 -0.94
N TYR A 27 10.50 10.62 -1.24
CA TYR A 27 11.31 9.82 -0.31
C TYR A 27 12.60 10.54 0.10
N TRP A 28 13.39 11.04 -0.86
CA TRP A 28 14.63 11.74 -0.59
C TRP A 28 14.42 13.07 0.15
N ALA A 29 13.36 13.82 -0.20
CA ALA A 29 13.01 15.03 0.56
C ALA A 29 12.71 14.70 2.02
N ARG A 30 12.05 13.58 2.29
CA ARG A 30 11.75 13.11 3.65
C ARG A 30 13.02 12.70 4.40
N LEU A 31 13.94 11.97 3.77
CA LEU A 31 15.23 11.65 4.39
C LEU A 31 16.01 12.92 4.76
N ALA A 32 16.04 13.92 3.86
CA ALA A 32 16.68 15.20 4.13
C ALA A 32 16.02 15.94 5.30
N MET A 33 14.68 16.08 5.30
CA MET A 33 13.95 16.72 6.41
C MET A 33 14.16 16.00 7.75
N THR A 34 14.16 14.66 7.75
CA THR A 34 14.42 13.84 8.93
C THR A 34 15.84 14.04 9.45
N ARG A 35 16.84 14.12 8.56
CA ARG A 35 18.22 14.43 8.94
C ARG A 35 18.31 15.79 9.62
N GLU A 36 17.79 16.83 8.96
CA GLU A 36 17.82 18.20 9.47
C GLU A 36 17.11 18.29 10.84
N LEU A 37 15.94 17.67 10.99
CA LEU A 37 15.21 17.69 12.26
C LEU A 37 15.93 16.92 13.38
N ARG A 38 16.70 15.87 13.05
CA ARG A 38 17.51 15.15 14.05
C ARG A 38 18.68 16.00 14.55
N THR A 39 19.31 16.78 13.67
CA THR A 39 20.49 17.60 13.98
C THR A 39 20.17 19.05 14.33
N TRP A 40 18.90 19.47 14.27
CA TRP A 40 18.50 20.85 14.52
C TRP A 40 18.70 21.25 15.99
N GLU A 41 19.47 22.31 16.20
CA GLU A 41 19.71 22.95 17.50
C GLU A 41 19.03 24.33 17.52
N PRO A 42 17.75 24.43 17.93
CA PRO A 42 17.07 25.71 18.03
C PRO A 42 17.61 26.58 19.17
N GLY A 43 17.41 27.90 19.10
CA GLY A 43 17.71 28.83 20.18
C GLY A 43 16.82 28.71 21.42
N PHE A 44 15.90 27.74 21.47
CA PHE A 44 15.05 27.41 22.60
C PHE A 44 15.27 25.95 23.03
N GLY A 45 14.90 25.61 24.27
CA GLY A 45 15.03 24.24 24.77
C GLY A 45 14.15 23.26 24.01
N LEU A 46 14.76 22.31 23.31
CA LEU A 46 14.09 21.20 22.62
C LEU A 46 14.56 19.86 23.20
N GLY A 47 13.76 19.28 24.09
CA GLY A 47 14.06 17.99 24.71
C GLY A 47 13.85 16.81 23.75
N GLU A 48 14.42 15.65 24.08
CA GLU A 48 14.35 14.44 23.26
C GLU A 48 12.92 14.00 22.94
N ARG A 49 12.01 14.05 23.93
CA ARG A 49 10.59 13.72 23.73
C ARG A 49 9.90 14.65 22.73
N GLN A 50 10.20 15.95 22.79
CA GLN A 50 9.64 16.92 21.85
C GLN A 50 10.20 16.69 20.45
N ARG A 51 11.50 16.41 20.32
CA ARG A 51 12.12 16.06 19.04
C ARG A 51 11.52 14.78 18.44
N ALA A 52 11.30 13.74 19.25
CA ALA A 52 10.65 12.51 18.82
C ALA A 52 9.20 12.77 18.35
N ALA A 53 8.45 13.64 19.04
CA ALA A 53 7.11 14.04 18.63
C ALA A 53 7.10 14.79 17.29
N LEU A 54 8.06 15.71 17.08
CA LEU A 54 8.24 16.40 15.80
C LEU A 54 8.58 15.43 14.66
N LEU A 55 9.45 14.44 14.91
CA LEU A 55 9.78 13.41 13.93
C LEU A 55 8.56 12.55 13.58
N ALA A 56 7.75 12.19 14.58
CA ALA A 56 6.51 11.45 14.35
C ALA A 56 5.48 12.27 13.54
N GLU A 57 5.40 13.59 13.78
CA GLU A 57 4.55 14.48 12.99
C GLU A 57 5.06 14.64 11.56
N LEU A 58 6.37 14.78 11.37
CA LEU A 58 6.99 14.80 10.06
C LEU A 58 6.69 13.50 9.28
N GLU A 59 6.83 12.33 9.90
CA GLU A 59 6.50 11.05 9.28
C GLU A 59 5.03 11.00 8.84
N ARG A 60 4.08 11.34 9.72
CA ARG A 60 2.64 11.30 9.37
C ARG A 60 2.29 12.28 8.25
N THR A 61 2.70 13.53 8.38
CA THR A 61 2.32 14.62 7.45
C THR A 61 2.97 14.50 6.09
N SER A 62 4.24 14.07 6.05
CA SER A 62 4.97 13.95 4.80
C SER A 62 4.49 12.77 3.93
N ARG A 63 3.81 11.79 4.54
CA ARG A 63 3.29 10.56 3.94
C ARG A 63 1.80 10.59 3.55
N GLY A 64 1.14 11.74 3.72
CA GLY A 64 -0.30 11.88 3.42
C GLY A 64 -1.24 11.32 4.50
N GLN A 65 -0.73 10.68 5.55
CA GLN A 65 -1.54 10.05 6.60
C GLN A 65 -2.40 11.05 7.38
N SER A 66 -2.02 12.34 7.38
CA SER A 66 -2.78 13.43 7.99
C SER A 66 -3.51 14.32 6.97
N ASP A 67 -3.49 13.99 5.67
CA ASP A 67 -4.10 14.80 4.60
C ASP A 67 -5.25 14.08 3.88
N LEU A 68 -5.68 12.92 4.40
CA LEU A 68 -6.83 12.16 3.91
C LEU A 68 -8.14 12.94 4.13
N ARG A 69 -8.77 13.39 3.04
CA ARG A 69 -9.96 14.25 3.02
C ARG A 69 -11.16 13.56 2.39
N LEU A 70 -11.78 12.67 3.14
CA LEU A 70 -13.02 12.01 2.70
C LEU A 70 -14.17 13.02 2.50
N PRO A 71 -14.86 13.02 1.34
CA PRO A 71 -16.05 13.83 1.09
C PRO A 71 -17.13 13.62 2.17
N ARG A 72 -17.79 14.71 2.61
CA ARG A 72 -18.81 14.66 3.68
C ARG A 72 -20.09 13.93 3.27
N ASP A 73 -20.50 14.00 2.00
CA ASP A 73 -21.80 13.54 1.51
C ASP A 73 -21.74 12.16 0.80
N GLY A 74 -21.30 11.13 1.53
CA GLY A 74 -21.03 9.78 0.97
C GLY A 74 -22.27 8.95 0.64
N HIS A 75 -23.44 9.34 1.13
CA HIS A 75 -24.72 8.74 0.74
C HIS A 75 -25.73 9.88 0.63
N GLY A 76 -26.26 10.11 -0.57
CA GLY A 76 -27.31 11.10 -0.78
C GLY A 76 -28.48 10.80 0.16
N LYS A 77 -28.69 11.64 1.17
CA LYS A 77 -29.93 11.60 1.95
C LYS A 77 -31.07 12.02 1.02
N GLY A 78 -31.86 11.05 0.58
CA GLY A 78 -33.26 11.27 0.20
C GLY A 78 -33.54 12.00 -1.13
N GLY A 79 -32.79 11.74 -2.21
CA GLY A 79 -33.24 12.21 -3.53
C GLY A 79 -32.26 11.94 -4.67
N GLY A 80 -32.51 10.89 -5.45
CA GLY A 80 -32.17 10.73 -6.88
C GLY A 80 -30.70 10.81 -7.36
N GLY A 81 -29.75 11.35 -6.60
CA GLY A 81 -28.35 11.53 -7.00
C GLY A 81 -27.44 10.43 -6.45
N LYS A 82 -26.58 9.87 -7.30
CA LYS A 82 -25.55 8.93 -6.87
C LYS A 82 -24.48 9.68 -6.06
N GLY A 83 -24.37 9.37 -4.75
CA GLY A 83 -23.37 9.98 -3.86
C GLY A 83 -21.93 9.61 -4.25
N VAL A 84 -20.95 10.40 -3.82
CA VAL A 84 -19.54 10.14 -4.13
C VAL A 84 -19.03 8.97 -3.30
N LYS A 85 -18.65 7.85 -3.94
CA LYS A 85 -17.99 6.72 -3.28
C LYS A 85 -16.59 7.14 -2.81
N ARG A 86 -16.12 6.57 -1.71
CA ARG A 86 -14.88 6.93 -1.04
C ARG A 86 -13.93 5.74 -1.04
N VAL A 87 -12.77 5.91 -1.65
CA VAL A 87 -11.75 4.87 -1.76
C VAL A 87 -10.53 5.28 -0.95
N LEU A 88 -10.07 4.39 -0.06
CA LEU A 88 -8.78 4.53 0.62
C LEU A 88 -7.75 3.61 -0.03
N LEU A 89 -6.64 4.18 -0.52
CA LEU A 89 -5.58 3.40 -1.14
C LEU A 89 -4.24 3.66 -0.44
N THR A 90 -3.46 2.62 -0.18
CA THR A 90 -2.12 2.79 0.41
C THR A 90 -1.02 2.37 -0.55
N GLY A 91 0.15 2.98 -0.42
CA GLY A 91 1.39 2.54 -1.07
C GLY A 91 2.57 2.51 -0.08
N PHE A 92 3.76 2.25 -0.59
CA PHE A 92 5.00 2.25 0.20
C PHE A 92 6.04 3.21 -0.34
N ASP A 93 6.96 3.60 0.54
CA ASP A 93 8.24 4.19 0.12
C ASP A 93 9.06 3.24 -0.77
N PRO A 94 9.99 3.79 -1.58
CA PRO A 94 11.15 3.07 -2.08
C PRO A 94 11.90 2.30 -0.97
N PHE A 95 12.45 1.14 -1.33
CA PHE A 95 13.31 0.34 -0.46
C PHE A 95 14.50 -0.23 -1.23
N THR A 96 15.53 -0.70 -0.52
CA THR A 96 16.79 -1.23 -1.09
C THR A 96 17.60 -0.24 -1.94
N LEU A 97 17.47 1.07 -1.69
CA LEU A 97 18.20 2.13 -2.41
C LEU A 97 19.70 2.17 -2.07
N ASP A 98 20.09 1.54 -0.96
CA ASP A 98 21.48 1.23 -0.61
C ASP A 98 22.11 0.20 -1.56
N ARG A 99 21.28 -0.63 -2.22
CA ARG A 99 21.71 -1.62 -3.22
C ARG A 99 21.62 -1.08 -4.65
N ASP A 100 20.54 -0.38 -4.97
CA ASP A 100 20.36 0.29 -6.26
C ASP A 100 19.55 1.58 -6.08
N ILE A 101 20.24 2.73 -6.17
CA ILE A 101 19.65 4.06 -6.00
C ILE A 101 18.59 4.39 -7.07
N ARG A 102 18.57 3.62 -8.17
CA ARG A 102 17.63 3.78 -9.27
C ARG A 102 16.25 3.19 -8.95
N ILE A 103 16.13 2.36 -7.90
CA ILE A 103 14.86 1.73 -7.49
C ILE A 103 13.82 2.80 -7.10
N SER A 104 12.65 2.66 -7.70
CA SER A 104 11.41 3.39 -7.41
C SER A 104 10.36 2.37 -6.98
N ASN A 105 9.38 2.77 -6.17
CA ASN A 105 8.30 1.88 -5.77
C ASN A 105 7.01 2.20 -6.56
N PRO A 106 6.53 1.27 -7.42
CA PRO A 106 5.30 1.50 -8.18
C PRO A 106 4.09 1.79 -7.29
N SER A 107 4.02 1.21 -6.08
CA SER A 107 2.91 1.49 -5.15
C SER A 107 2.94 2.91 -4.59
N GLY A 108 4.14 3.48 -4.35
CA GLY A 108 4.30 4.87 -3.95
C GLY A 108 3.91 5.84 -5.07
N ALA A 109 4.29 5.50 -6.32
CA ALA A 109 3.89 6.26 -7.49
C ALA A 109 2.36 6.23 -7.72
N VAL A 110 1.72 5.07 -7.56
CA VAL A 110 0.25 4.94 -7.58
C VAL A 110 -0.38 5.85 -6.53
N ALA A 111 0.09 5.80 -5.28
CA ALA A 111 -0.48 6.60 -4.20
C ALA A 111 -0.43 8.10 -4.54
N LEU A 112 0.73 8.60 -4.98
CA LEU A 112 0.88 10.00 -5.37
C LEU A 112 0.02 10.40 -6.58
N ALA A 113 -0.09 9.51 -7.58
CA ALA A 113 -0.84 9.79 -8.79
C ALA A 113 -2.35 9.84 -8.53
N LEU A 114 -2.86 8.97 -7.65
CA LEU A 114 -4.29 8.84 -7.39
C LEU A 114 -4.79 9.71 -6.22
N ASP A 115 -3.90 10.26 -5.40
CA ASP A 115 -4.31 11.06 -4.24
C ASP A 115 -5.20 12.23 -4.63
N GLY A 116 -6.40 12.25 -4.06
CA GLY A 116 -7.39 13.26 -4.34
C GLY A 116 -7.88 13.30 -5.78
N THR A 117 -7.78 12.20 -6.53
CA THR A 117 -8.42 12.08 -7.85
C THR A 117 -9.85 11.55 -7.73
N VAL A 118 -10.63 11.73 -8.80
CA VAL A 118 -11.96 11.14 -8.93
C VAL A 118 -11.94 10.15 -10.10
N ILE A 119 -12.47 8.96 -9.87
CA ILE A 119 -12.72 7.94 -10.88
C ILE A 119 -14.20 8.01 -11.23
N ASP A 120 -14.53 8.25 -12.49
CA ASP A 120 -15.91 8.16 -12.95
C ASP A 120 -16.28 6.68 -13.13
N THR A 121 -17.36 6.27 -12.48
CA THR A 121 -17.86 4.88 -12.54
C THR A 121 -19.30 4.86 -13.02
N PRO A 122 -19.82 3.71 -13.49
CA PRO A 122 -21.24 3.57 -13.80
C PRO A 122 -22.16 3.95 -12.63
N ASP A 123 -21.68 3.77 -11.39
CA ASP A 123 -22.40 4.08 -10.15
C ASP A 123 -22.16 5.51 -9.62
N GLY A 124 -21.53 6.37 -10.42
CA GLY A 124 -21.19 7.73 -10.02
C GLY A 124 -19.72 7.89 -9.65
N PRO A 125 -19.31 9.08 -9.21
CA PRO A 125 -17.91 9.39 -8.96
C PRO A 125 -17.38 8.64 -7.71
N ALA A 126 -16.14 8.18 -7.78
CA ALA A 126 -15.40 7.61 -6.66
C ALA A 126 -14.16 8.46 -6.36
N ARG A 127 -14.10 9.06 -5.17
CA ARG A 127 -12.98 9.85 -4.67
C ARG A 127 -11.92 8.94 -4.08
N VAL A 128 -10.69 9.03 -4.57
CA VAL A 128 -9.54 8.30 -4.03
C VAL A 128 -8.74 9.20 -3.11
N GLU A 129 -8.47 8.74 -1.89
CA GLU A 129 -7.57 9.37 -0.93
C GLU A 129 -6.46 8.38 -0.59
N THR A 130 -5.20 8.83 -0.55
CA THR A 130 -4.08 7.91 -0.40
C THR A 130 -3.11 8.29 0.71
N ALA A 131 -2.37 7.28 1.18
CA ALA A 131 -1.25 7.46 2.09
C ALA A 131 -0.13 6.48 1.74
N VAL A 132 1.11 6.85 2.02
CA VAL A 132 2.26 5.95 1.91
C VAL A 132 2.75 5.49 3.27
N PHE A 133 3.31 4.28 3.34
CA PHE A 133 3.84 3.69 4.56
C PHE A 133 5.36 3.50 4.49
N PRO A 134 6.06 3.59 5.64
CA PRO A 134 7.48 3.28 5.72
C PRO A 134 7.72 1.81 5.41
N VAL A 135 8.88 1.52 4.81
CA VAL A 135 9.40 0.15 4.73
C VAL A 135 10.31 -0.08 5.94
N ARG A 136 9.72 -0.15 7.16
CA ARG A 136 10.41 -0.33 8.44
C ARG A 136 9.59 -1.16 9.43
N TRP A 137 10.21 -2.16 10.06
CA TRP A 137 9.54 -3.09 10.98
C TRP A 137 9.07 -2.41 12.28
N GLU A 138 9.87 -1.47 12.78
CA GLU A 138 9.59 -0.78 14.05
C GLU A 138 8.30 0.04 13.97
N ASP A 139 8.10 0.82 12.90
CA ASP A 139 6.87 1.61 12.71
C ASP A 139 5.62 0.72 12.71
N PHE A 140 5.73 -0.46 12.11
CA PHE A 140 4.66 -1.45 12.07
C PHE A 140 4.39 -2.06 13.44
N ALA A 141 5.45 -2.44 14.17
CA ALA A 141 5.34 -2.93 15.56
C ALA A 141 4.73 -1.87 16.48
N GLN A 142 5.04 -0.60 16.25
CA GLN A 142 4.46 0.52 16.96
C GLN A 142 3.02 0.82 16.55
N GLY A 143 2.43 0.16 15.53
CA GLY A 143 1.02 0.32 15.16
C GLY A 143 0.73 1.48 14.20
N VAL A 144 1.65 1.80 13.28
CA VAL A 144 1.45 2.86 12.28
C VAL A 144 0.25 2.60 11.37
N VAL A 145 -0.01 1.34 11.01
CA VAL A 145 -1.13 0.96 10.12
C VAL A 145 -2.46 1.27 10.79
N GLU A 146 -2.63 0.81 12.03
CA GLU A 146 -3.86 0.96 12.78
C GLU A 146 -4.14 2.43 13.10
N ARG A 147 -3.12 3.19 13.52
CA ARG A 147 -3.27 4.64 13.74
C ARG A 147 -3.69 5.39 12.48
N ALA A 148 -3.10 5.06 11.33
CA ALA A 148 -3.36 5.77 10.08
C ALA A 148 -4.73 5.41 9.48
N LEU A 149 -5.16 4.14 9.57
CA LEU A 149 -6.35 3.67 8.84
C LEU A 149 -7.63 3.66 9.70
N ARG A 150 -7.53 3.39 11.02
CA ARG A 150 -8.70 3.22 11.90
C ARG A 150 -9.72 4.37 11.84
N PRO A 151 -9.34 5.66 11.77
CA PRO A 151 -10.30 6.76 11.68
C PRO A 151 -11.12 6.78 10.38
N TYR A 152 -10.64 6.11 9.33
CA TYR A 152 -11.18 6.22 7.98
C TYR A 152 -11.90 4.95 7.50
N LEU A 153 -11.49 3.75 7.94
CA LEU A 153 -12.13 2.51 7.50
C LEU A 153 -13.67 2.50 7.65
N PRO A 154 -14.27 2.96 8.77
CA PRO A 154 -15.74 3.00 8.91
C PRO A 154 -16.44 4.01 8.00
N ARG A 155 -15.69 4.84 7.26
CA ARG A 155 -16.19 5.97 6.48
C ARG A 155 -15.95 5.82 4.99
N VAL A 156 -15.30 4.76 4.54
CA VAL A 156 -15.00 4.51 3.12
C VAL A 156 -15.87 3.38 2.58
N ASP A 157 -16.02 3.34 1.26
CA ASP A 157 -16.78 2.33 0.53
C ASP A 157 -15.88 1.21 -0.01
N LEU A 158 -14.56 1.46 -0.05
CA LEU A 158 -13.53 0.52 -0.48
C LEU A 158 -12.21 0.90 0.18
N PHE A 159 -11.41 -0.08 0.61
CA PHE A 159 -9.99 0.14 0.81
C PHE A 159 -9.15 -0.88 0.05
N THR A 160 -7.95 -0.48 -0.36
CA THR A 160 -6.97 -1.42 -0.92
C THR A 160 -5.56 -1.01 -0.50
N THR A 161 -4.79 -1.95 0.00
CA THR A 161 -3.35 -1.74 0.17
C THR A 161 -2.66 -2.16 -1.11
N VAL A 162 -1.71 -1.36 -1.61
CA VAL A 162 -0.97 -1.66 -2.84
C VAL A 162 0.51 -1.80 -2.51
N SER A 163 1.15 -2.84 -3.04
CA SER A 163 2.59 -3.10 -2.88
C SER A 163 3.22 -3.49 -4.20
N GLN A 164 4.52 -3.26 -4.34
CA GLN A 164 5.29 -3.85 -5.43
C GLN A 164 5.37 -5.37 -5.27
N GLY A 165 5.03 -6.12 -6.32
CA GLY A 165 5.05 -7.58 -6.37
C GLY A 165 6.19 -8.12 -7.22
N ARG A 166 5.84 -8.83 -8.28
CA ARG A 166 6.77 -9.57 -9.15
C ARG A 166 6.72 -9.10 -10.60
N VAL A 167 7.52 -9.69 -11.47
CA VAL A 167 7.60 -9.24 -12.87
C VAL A 167 6.29 -9.49 -13.62
N GLY A 168 5.81 -8.45 -14.31
CA GLY A 168 4.90 -8.57 -15.46
C GLY A 168 3.44 -8.92 -15.16
N ARG A 169 2.98 -8.86 -13.91
CA ARG A 169 1.58 -9.16 -13.55
C ARG A 169 1.12 -8.44 -12.29
N PHE A 170 -0.18 -8.25 -12.17
CA PHE A 170 -0.83 -7.93 -10.90
C PHE A 170 -1.30 -9.21 -10.22
N ASP A 171 -1.23 -9.24 -8.89
CA ASP A 171 -1.79 -10.30 -8.05
C ASP A 171 -2.81 -9.67 -7.08
N VAL A 172 -4.06 -10.13 -7.10
CA VAL A 172 -5.06 -9.84 -6.06
C VAL A 172 -4.90 -10.91 -4.99
N GLU A 173 -4.39 -10.52 -3.84
CA GLU A 173 -4.00 -11.47 -2.81
C GLU A 173 -5.22 -11.96 -2.02
N ARG A 174 -5.48 -13.28 -2.07
CA ARG A 174 -6.62 -13.88 -1.37
C ARG A 174 -6.42 -13.84 0.15
N THR A 175 -5.23 -14.19 0.61
CA THR A 175 -4.95 -14.45 2.03
C THR A 175 -3.62 -13.85 2.47
N ASN A 176 -3.62 -13.17 3.61
CA ASN A 176 -2.42 -12.60 4.25
C ASN A 176 -2.09 -13.36 5.54
N GLY A 177 -0.81 -13.59 5.80
CA GLY A 177 -0.32 -14.41 6.91
C GLY A 177 0.32 -13.62 8.05
N ALA A 178 0.17 -14.08 9.28
CA ALA A 178 0.72 -13.46 10.48
C ALA A 178 2.23 -13.74 10.71
N TRP A 179 3.08 -13.64 9.68
CA TRP A 179 4.52 -13.97 9.79
C TRP A 179 5.45 -12.97 9.11
N ARG A 180 6.60 -12.71 9.74
CA ARG A 180 7.74 -11.95 9.19
C ARG A 180 8.86 -12.92 8.78
N GLY A 181 9.32 -12.82 7.54
CA GLY A 181 10.28 -13.77 6.94
C GLY A 181 11.77 -13.45 7.09
N GLY A 182 12.14 -12.33 7.71
CA GLY A 182 13.54 -11.97 7.95
C GLY A 182 14.22 -11.12 6.89
N PHE A 183 13.53 -10.69 5.82
CA PHE A 183 14.14 -9.74 4.86
C PHE A 183 14.41 -8.37 5.53
N PRO A 184 15.61 -7.77 5.37
CA PRO A 184 15.95 -6.49 5.99
C PRO A 184 15.09 -5.33 5.48
N ASP A 185 14.71 -4.43 6.37
CA ASP A 185 13.98 -3.20 6.05
C ASP A 185 14.91 -2.03 5.65
N ASN A 186 14.38 -0.81 5.50
CA ASN A 186 15.18 0.37 5.12
C ASN A 186 16.20 0.82 6.17
N GLU A 187 16.16 0.28 7.39
CA GLU A 187 17.18 0.49 8.42
C GLU A 187 18.10 -0.75 8.55
N ASN A 188 18.04 -1.66 7.57
CA ASN A 188 18.74 -2.95 7.55
C ASN A 188 18.39 -3.87 8.74
N VAL A 189 17.23 -3.65 9.35
CA VAL A 189 16.74 -4.48 10.46
C VAL A 189 16.01 -5.70 9.91
N SER A 190 16.41 -6.88 10.38
CA SER A 190 15.73 -8.15 10.08
C SER A 190 14.84 -8.59 11.25
N ARG A 191 13.67 -9.16 10.94
CA ARG A 191 12.71 -9.72 11.90
C ARG A 191 12.13 -11.04 11.39
N THR A 192 12.21 -12.08 12.21
CA THR A 192 11.67 -13.41 11.93
C THR A 192 10.79 -13.85 13.09
N GLU A 193 9.52 -13.54 13.02
CA GLU A 193 8.58 -13.67 14.14
C GLU A 193 7.13 -13.57 13.65
N THR A 194 6.19 -13.95 14.52
CA THR A 194 4.76 -13.67 14.30
C THR A 194 4.54 -12.16 14.27
N VAL A 195 3.67 -11.68 13.37
CA VAL A 195 3.35 -10.25 13.27
C VAL A 195 2.83 -9.73 14.63
N PRO A 196 3.48 -8.75 15.27
CA PRO A 196 3.06 -8.28 16.60
C PRO A 196 1.82 -7.39 16.51
N VAL A 197 0.73 -7.75 17.17
CA VAL A 197 -0.50 -6.94 17.23
C VAL A 197 -0.88 -6.59 18.67
N ALA A 198 -1.72 -5.56 18.85
CA ALA A 198 -2.09 -5.06 20.18
C ALA A 198 -2.88 -6.06 21.04
N ASP A 199 -3.60 -7.00 20.43
CA ASP A 199 -4.32 -8.08 21.09
C ASP A 199 -3.86 -9.44 20.52
N PRO A 200 -2.75 -10.01 21.01
CA PRO A 200 -2.20 -11.27 20.51
C PRO A 200 -3.08 -12.48 20.83
N ALA A 201 -3.89 -12.42 21.90
CA ALA A 201 -4.68 -13.56 22.35
C ALA A 201 -5.78 -13.93 21.35
N SER A 202 -6.32 -12.94 20.62
CA SER A 202 -7.34 -13.12 19.58
C SER A 202 -6.77 -13.10 18.15
N GLN A 203 -5.44 -13.09 17.99
CA GLN A 203 -4.81 -12.90 16.69
C GLN A 203 -5.00 -14.12 15.78
N PRO A 204 -5.63 -13.99 14.60
CA PRO A 204 -5.74 -15.09 13.65
C PRO A 204 -4.42 -15.29 12.89
N GLN A 205 -4.11 -16.52 12.48
CA GLN A 205 -2.95 -16.79 11.62
C GLN A 205 -3.10 -16.19 10.21
N TRP A 206 -4.34 -16.07 9.75
CA TRP A 206 -4.69 -15.69 8.40
C TRP A 206 -5.79 -14.64 8.40
N THR A 207 -5.75 -13.73 7.43
CA THR A 207 -6.85 -12.83 7.11
C THR A 207 -7.15 -12.90 5.62
N THR A 208 -8.40 -12.68 5.24
CA THR A 208 -8.86 -12.89 3.86
C THR A 208 -9.39 -11.59 3.26
N THR A 209 -9.09 -11.40 1.96
CA THR A 209 -9.62 -10.28 1.18
C THR A 209 -11.13 -10.34 1.07
N THR A 210 -11.76 -9.17 1.03
CA THR A 210 -13.16 -8.97 0.62
C THR A 210 -13.25 -8.10 -0.64
N LEU A 211 -12.12 -7.87 -1.33
CA LEU A 211 -12.14 -7.28 -2.67
C LEU A 211 -12.94 -8.19 -3.62
N PRO A 212 -13.63 -7.61 -4.63
CA PRO A 212 -14.35 -8.37 -5.64
C PRO A 212 -13.38 -8.97 -6.67
N TYR A 213 -12.52 -9.88 -6.22
CA TYR A 213 -11.41 -10.44 -7.00
C TYR A 213 -11.87 -11.06 -8.31
N ALA A 214 -13.03 -11.71 -8.36
CA ALA A 214 -13.56 -12.33 -9.58
C ALA A 214 -13.92 -11.28 -10.65
N ALA A 215 -14.49 -10.15 -10.23
CA ALA A 215 -14.76 -9.03 -11.13
C ALA A 215 -13.45 -8.38 -11.60
N ILE A 216 -12.49 -8.21 -10.68
CA ILE A 216 -11.18 -7.60 -10.98
C ILE A 216 -10.40 -8.45 -12.01
N THR A 217 -10.36 -9.77 -11.85
CA THR A 217 -9.59 -10.66 -12.73
C THR A 217 -10.26 -10.93 -14.07
N ALA A 218 -11.60 -10.82 -14.14
CA ALA A 218 -12.34 -10.95 -15.40
C ALA A 218 -12.31 -9.67 -16.25
N ALA A 219 -12.01 -8.51 -15.64
CA ALA A 219 -12.04 -7.23 -16.33
C ALA A 219 -10.76 -6.96 -17.14
N ASP A 220 -10.92 -6.35 -18.31
CA ASP A 220 -9.80 -5.76 -19.05
C ASP A 220 -9.38 -4.45 -18.36
N THR A 221 -8.31 -4.52 -17.58
CA THR A 221 -7.81 -3.40 -16.77
C THR A 221 -6.55 -2.76 -17.35
N GLY A 222 -5.94 -3.34 -18.37
CA GLY A 222 -4.76 -2.80 -19.03
C GLY A 222 -3.71 -3.85 -19.41
N ARG A 223 -2.48 -3.37 -19.59
CA ARG A 223 -1.37 -4.10 -20.22
C ARG A 223 -1.01 -5.42 -19.53
N PHE A 224 -1.06 -5.48 -18.19
CA PHE A 224 -0.57 -6.61 -17.42
C PHE A 224 -1.72 -7.56 -17.08
N PRO A 225 -1.53 -8.89 -17.11
CA PRO A 225 -2.52 -9.82 -16.59
C PRO A 225 -2.74 -9.59 -15.08
N VAL A 226 -3.98 -9.77 -14.63
CA VAL A 226 -4.36 -9.71 -13.22
C VAL A 226 -4.76 -11.10 -12.76
N TYR A 227 -4.09 -11.62 -11.73
CA TYR A 227 -4.32 -12.95 -11.19
C TYR A 227 -5.03 -12.90 -9.86
N ASP A 228 -5.86 -13.89 -9.63
CA ASP A 228 -6.35 -14.24 -8.31
C ASP A 228 -5.29 -15.11 -7.62
N ASN A 229 -4.55 -14.56 -6.67
CA ASN A 229 -3.44 -15.26 -6.02
C ASN A 229 -3.90 -15.90 -4.71
N THR A 230 -4.08 -17.22 -4.75
CA THR A 230 -4.52 -18.04 -3.61
C THR A 230 -3.37 -18.75 -2.89
N ARG A 231 -2.16 -18.73 -3.47
CA ARG A 231 -1.01 -19.51 -2.96
C ARG A 231 -0.54 -18.95 -1.62
N VAL A 232 -0.36 -19.82 -0.62
CA VAL A 232 0.27 -19.46 0.67
C VAL A 232 1.35 -20.48 1.05
N THR A 233 2.17 -20.13 2.05
CA THR A 233 3.08 -21.08 2.71
C THR A 233 2.67 -21.20 4.18
N GLU A 234 2.43 -22.43 4.64
CA GLU A 234 1.92 -22.70 5.99
C GLU A 234 2.72 -23.79 6.68
N ILE A 235 2.59 -23.91 8.01
CA ILE A 235 2.81 -25.17 8.72
C ILE A 235 1.43 -25.77 9.02
N PRO A 236 1.09 -26.97 8.51
CA PRO A 236 -0.22 -27.60 8.75
C PRO A 236 -0.46 -27.86 10.23
N ALA A 237 -1.72 -27.96 10.65
CA ALA A 237 -2.07 -28.30 12.03
C ALA A 237 -1.39 -29.63 12.47
N GLY A 238 -0.67 -29.59 13.59
CA GLY A 238 0.10 -30.74 14.10
C GLY A 238 1.43 -31.02 13.37
N GLY A 239 1.78 -30.25 12.35
CA GLY A 239 3.04 -30.34 11.63
C GLY A 239 4.14 -29.44 12.21
N THR A 240 5.36 -29.65 11.73
CA THR A 240 6.54 -28.82 12.07
C THR A 240 7.19 -28.18 10.85
N GLU A 241 6.92 -28.72 9.65
CA GLU A 241 7.53 -28.29 8.40
C GLU A 241 6.64 -27.35 7.61
N ALA A 242 7.26 -26.37 6.95
CA ALA A 242 6.57 -25.42 6.09
C ALA A 242 6.30 -26.05 4.71
N VAL A 243 5.09 -25.82 4.20
CA VAL A 243 4.61 -26.36 2.92
C VAL A 243 3.85 -25.30 2.14
N VAL A 244 3.95 -25.37 0.83
CA VAL A 244 3.19 -24.51 -0.09
C VAL A 244 1.79 -25.08 -0.26
N ARG A 245 0.78 -24.21 -0.22
CA ARG A 245 -0.61 -24.53 -0.56
C ARG A 245 -1.06 -23.67 -1.74
N PRO A 246 -1.43 -24.25 -2.88
CA PRO A 246 -1.89 -23.46 -4.02
C PRO A 246 -3.24 -22.78 -3.77
N ASP A 247 -4.11 -23.38 -2.96
CA ASP A 247 -5.52 -22.99 -2.84
C ASP A 247 -5.88 -22.37 -1.47
N GLY A 248 -4.91 -21.71 -0.83
CA GLY A 248 -5.08 -21.07 0.48
C GLY A 248 -4.74 -21.98 1.67
N PRO A 249 -4.85 -21.46 2.90
CA PRO A 249 -4.42 -22.18 4.09
C PRO A 249 -5.40 -23.29 4.50
N THR A 250 -4.89 -24.33 5.13
CA THR A 250 -5.69 -25.39 5.74
C THR A 250 -6.18 -24.98 7.15
N PRO A 251 -7.33 -25.49 7.62
CA PRO A 251 -7.83 -25.16 8.96
C PRO A 251 -6.82 -25.47 10.06
N GLY A 252 -6.62 -24.51 10.98
CA GLY A 252 -5.70 -24.64 12.12
C GLY A 252 -4.22 -24.53 11.77
N SER A 253 -3.86 -24.20 10.52
CA SER A 253 -2.46 -24.02 10.12
C SER A 253 -1.85 -22.72 10.67
N THR A 254 -0.53 -22.73 10.77
CA THR A 254 0.28 -21.56 11.17
C THR A 254 0.88 -20.88 9.95
N ALA A 255 0.85 -19.55 9.92
CA ALA A 255 1.34 -18.79 8.77
C ALA A 255 2.86 -18.79 8.66
N ARG A 256 3.36 -18.91 7.42
CA ARG A 256 4.76 -18.66 7.05
C ARG A 256 4.90 -17.68 5.90
N GLU A 257 3.96 -17.66 4.95
CA GLU A 257 3.84 -16.64 3.90
C GLU A 257 2.36 -16.52 3.50
N GLY A 258 1.85 -15.29 3.41
CA GLY A 258 0.62 -15.01 2.67
C GLY A 258 0.87 -15.01 1.16
N GLY A 259 -0.16 -14.71 0.38
CA GLY A 259 -0.02 -14.63 -1.08
C GLY A 259 1.00 -13.59 -1.54
N GLY A 260 1.07 -12.48 -0.79
CA GLY A 260 2.04 -11.42 -0.94
C GLY A 260 3.41 -11.67 -0.29
N GLY A 261 3.71 -12.90 0.15
CA GLY A 261 4.93 -13.29 0.83
C GLY A 261 4.88 -13.11 2.35
N ASN A 262 6.04 -12.82 2.97
CA ASN A 262 6.20 -12.62 4.42
C ASN A 262 7.01 -11.35 4.75
N TYR A 263 7.02 -10.39 3.82
CA TYR A 263 7.61 -9.08 4.02
C TYR A 263 6.57 -8.03 4.43
N LEU A 264 6.96 -6.76 4.52
CA LEU A 264 6.08 -5.65 4.92
C LEU A 264 4.85 -5.48 4.01
N SER A 265 4.90 -5.93 2.76
CA SER A 265 3.72 -5.99 1.88
C SER A 265 2.62 -6.91 2.42
N ASN A 266 3.01 -8.10 2.88
CA ASN A 266 2.09 -9.02 3.55
C ASN A 266 1.65 -8.45 4.91
N GLU A 267 2.55 -7.80 5.66
CA GLU A 267 2.19 -7.27 6.98
C GLU A 267 1.18 -6.12 6.92
N ILE A 268 1.30 -5.17 5.97
CA ILE A 268 0.28 -4.11 5.84
C ILE A 268 -1.06 -4.69 5.43
N ALA A 269 -1.05 -5.68 4.54
CA ALA A 269 -2.23 -6.36 4.07
C ALA A 269 -2.93 -7.10 5.23
N TYR A 270 -2.16 -7.86 6.00
CA TYR A 270 -2.63 -8.55 7.19
C TYR A 270 -3.20 -7.59 8.24
N ARG A 271 -2.47 -6.51 8.59
CA ARG A 271 -2.91 -5.54 9.61
C ARG A 271 -4.14 -4.74 9.19
N ALA A 272 -4.20 -4.26 7.95
CA ALA A 272 -5.35 -3.51 7.45
C ALA A 272 -6.62 -4.38 7.39
N THR A 273 -6.46 -5.63 6.94
CA THR A 273 -7.54 -6.62 6.87
C THR A 273 -8.02 -7.03 8.28
N LEU A 274 -7.09 -7.31 9.19
CA LEU A 274 -7.39 -7.59 10.59
C LEU A 274 -8.09 -6.41 11.27
N LEU A 275 -7.67 -5.18 10.98
CA LEU A 275 -8.30 -3.97 11.51
C LEU A 275 -9.74 -3.83 11.00
N ARG A 276 -10.00 -4.04 9.70
CA ARG A 276 -11.36 -4.09 9.14
C ARG A 276 -12.23 -5.08 9.92
N ASP A 277 -11.72 -6.30 10.12
CA ASP A 277 -12.46 -7.38 10.77
C ASP A 277 -12.74 -7.06 12.24
N ARG A 278 -11.75 -6.52 12.97
CA ARG A 278 -11.89 -6.07 14.37
C ARG A 278 -12.82 -4.89 14.54
N LEU A 279 -13.07 -4.10 13.49
CA LEU A 279 -14.06 -3.03 13.48
C LEU A 279 -15.47 -3.54 13.09
N GLY A 280 -15.65 -4.83 12.85
CA GLY A 280 -16.93 -5.42 12.44
C GLY A 280 -17.31 -5.10 10.99
N LEU A 281 -16.33 -4.72 10.16
CA LEU A 281 -16.58 -4.24 8.78
C LEU A 281 -16.44 -5.33 7.72
N HIS A 282 -16.19 -6.59 8.09
CA HIS A 282 -15.93 -7.70 7.15
C HIS A 282 -17.00 -7.83 6.06
N GLY A 283 -18.28 -7.85 6.44
CA GLY A 283 -19.40 -8.02 5.50
C GLY A 283 -19.86 -6.74 4.80
N THR A 284 -19.27 -5.58 5.10
CA THR A 284 -19.76 -4.27 4.60
C THR A 284 -18.72 -3.44 3.89
N LEU A 285 -17.43 -3.62 4.20
CA LEU A 285 -16.32 -2.91 3.58
C LEU A 285 -15.49 -3.87 2.73
N PRO A 286 -15.65 -3.83 1.39
CA PRO A 286 -14.72 -4.46 0.47
C PRO A 286 -13.30 -3.93 0.72
N GLY A 287 -12.35 -4.84 0.87
CA GLY A 287 -10.95 -4.47 0.90
C GLY A 287 -9.98 -5.62 1.05
N GLY A 288 -8.72 -5.34 0.76
CA GLY A 288 -7.69 -6.34 0.61
C GLY A 288 -6.42 -5.78 0.04
N HIS A 289 -5.64 -6.64 -0.62
CA HIS A 289 -4.30 -6.31 -1.08
C HIS A 289 -4.12 -6.60 -2.57
N VAL A 290 -3.46 -5.67 -3.25
CA VAL A 290 -3.07 -5.81 -4.65
C VAL A 290 -1.57 -5.61 -4.78
N HIS A 291 -0.90 -6.61 -5.34
CA HIS A 291 0.49 -6.51 -5.75
C HIS A 291 0.58 -6.05 -7.20
N THR A 292 1.39 -5.03 -7.45
CA THR A 292 1.68 -4.53 -8.81
C THR A 292 2.84 -5.31 -9.44
N PRO A 293 3.03 -5.21 -10.77
CA PRO A 293 4.29 -5.56 -11.38
C PRO A 293 5.45 -4.76 -10.78
N VAL A 294 6.67 -5.31 -10.77
CA VAL A 294 7.90 -4.51 -10.53
C VAL A 294 8.18 -3.58 -11.71
N LEU A 295 8.83 -2.46 -11.42
CA LEU A 295 9.32 -1.57 -12.47
C LEU A 295 10.48 -2.20 -13.25
N ARG A 296 10.56 -1.94 -14.55
CA ARG A 296 11.64 -2.43 -15.41
C ARG A 296 12.26 -1.30 -16.22
N PHE A 297 13.59 -1.25 -16.18
CA PHE A 297 14.39 -0.45 -17.11
C PHE A 297 14.44 -1.10 -18.49
N GLY A 298 14.78 -0.30 -19.50
CA GLY A 298 15.03 -0.80 -20.84
C GLY A 298 16.24 -1.72 -20.89
N THR A 299 16.32 -2.54 -21.95
CA THR A 299 17.36 -3.57 -22.10
C THR A 299 18.79 -3.00 -22.09
N GLY A 300 18.96 -1.73 -22.46
CA GLY A 300 20.23 -1.01 -22.41
C GLY A 300 20.59 -0.36 -21.06
N ASN A 301 19.76 -0.51 -20.02
CA ASN A 301 19.92 0.17 -18.74
C ASN A 301 19.80 -0.79 -17.53
N THR A 302 20.37 -1.99 -17.68
CA THR A 302 20.22 -3.09 -16.69
C THR A 302 21.23 -3.03 -15.56
N ASP A 303 22.44 -2.51 -15.79
CA ASP A 303 23.53 -2.46 -14.80
C ASP A 303 23.35 -1.28 -13.80
N PRO A 304 23.19 -1.55 -12.49
CA PRO A 304 23.12 -0.52 -11.46
C PRO A 304 24.33 0.42 -11.37
N ALA A 305 25.52 -0.06 -11.70
CA ALA A 305 26.75 0.73 -11.55
C ALA A 305 26.93 1.76 -12.66
N THR A 306 26.41 1.49 -13.86
CA THR A 306 26.65 2.29 -15.06
C THR A 306 25.38 2.87 -15.68
N GLY A 307 24.22 2.37 -15.27
CA GLY A 307 22.92 2.73 -15.82
C GLY A 307 22.40 4.10 -15.40
N ALA A 308 21.57 4.69 -16.24
CA ALA A 308 20.85 5.92 -15.93
C ALA A 308 19.77 5.69 -14.87
N VAL A 309 19.54 6.69 -14.02
CA VAL A 309 18.55 6.66 -12.93
C VAL A 309 17.09 6.54 -13.40
N THR A 310 16.84 6.75 -14.69
CA THR A 310 15.54 6.63 -15.35
C THR A 310 15.77 6.42 -16.85
N ASP A 311 14.80 5.81 -17.54
CA ASP A 311 14.77 5.72 -19.00
C ASP A 311 13.31 5.70 -19.51
N PRO A 312 13.08 5.85 -20.83
CA PRO A 312 11.73 5.88 -21.38
C PRO A 312 10.90 4.61 -21.16
N GLU A 313 11.51 3.42 -21.08
CA GLU A 313 10.78 2.17 -20.80
C GLU A 313 10.34 2.12 -19.34
N PHE A 314 11.21 2.54 -18.43
CA PHE A 314 10.90 2.64 -17.01
C PHE A 314 9.74 3.60 -16.73
N VAL A 315 9.75 4.78 -17.37
CA VAL A 315 8.66 5.75 -17.27
C VAL A 315 7.36 5.19 -17.84
N ARG A 316 7.38 4.61 -19.05
CA ARG A 316 6.19 3.96 -19.63
C ARG A 316 5.65 2.86 -18.73
N ASN A 317 6.52 2.01 -18.20
CA ASN A 317 6.15 0.91 -17.33
C ASN A 317 5.46 1.40 -16.05
N ARG A 318 5.96 2.48 -15.44
CA ARG A 318 5.32 3.11 -14.27
C ARG A 318 3.95 3.69 -14.63
N LEU A 319 3.84 4.42 -15.73
CA LEU A 319 2.58 5.01 -16.17
C LEU A 319 1.52 3.93 -16.48
N ASP A 320 1.91 2.82 -17.11
CA ASP A 320 1.04 1.67 -17.36
C ASP A 320 0.52 1.07 -16.03
N ILE A 321 1.39 0.90 -15.03
CA ILE A 321 1.01 0.38 -13.71
C ILE A 321 0.05 1.32 -12.98
N VAL A 322 0.31 2.64 -13.04
CA VAL A 322 -0.57 3.65 -12.43
C VAL A 322 -1.96 3.63 -13.09
N ALA A 323 -2.00 3.64 -14.43
CA ALA A 323 -3.26 3.59 -15.17
C ALA A 323 -4.04 2.30 -14.88
N GLN A 324 -3.37 1.16 -14.88
CA GLN A 324 -4.01 -0.12 -14.62
C GLN A 324 -4.47 -0.27 -13.16
N THR A 325 -3.73 0.27 -12.20
CA THR A 325 -4.18 0.27 -10.80
C THR A 325 -5.45 1.12 -10.63
N ARG A 326 -5.55 2.25 -11.33
CA ARG A 326 -6.79 3.05 -11.38
C ARG A 326 -7.96 2.24 -11.96
N ALA A 327 -7.73 1.49 -13.04
CA ALA A 327 -8.76 0.64 -13.64
C ALA A 327 -9.19 -0.50 -12.70
N ILE A 328 -8.25 -1.16 -12.01
CA ILE A 328 -8.55 -2.16 -10.98
C ILE A 328 -9.42 -1.56 -9.86
N VAL A 329 -9.09 -0.36 -9.38
CA VAL A 329 -9.89 0.34 -8.37
C VAL A 329 -11.28 0.70 -8.90
N ALA A 330 -11.38 1.13 -10.17
CA ALA A 330 -12.66 1.44 -10.82
C ALA A 330 -13.57 0.21 -10.88
N VAL A 331 -13.03 -0.96 -11.23
CA VAL A 331 -13.76 -2.23 -11.21
C VAL A 331 -14.15 -2.59 -9.78
N ALA A 332 -13.22 -2.50 -8.84
CA ALA A 332 -13.44 -2.89 -7.45
C ALA A 332 -14.56 -2.08 -6.78
N VAL A 333 -14.59 -0.76 -7.02
CA VAL A 333 -15.59 0.13 -6.42
C VAL A 333 -16.95 0.05 -7.12
N SER A 334 -17.00 -0.46 -8.36
CA SER A 334 -18.23 -0.63 -9.16
C SER A 334 -18.84 -2.02 -9.02
N ALA A 335 -18.12 -2.98 -8.44
CA ALA A 335 -18.64 -4.32 -8.25
C ALA A 335 -19.82 -4.30 -7.26
N PRO A 336 -20.84 -5.17 -7.44
CA PRO A 336 -21.85 -5.39 -6.42
C PRO A 336 -21.15 -5.74 -5.10
N GLY A 337 -21.61 -5.15 -4.00
CA GLY A 337 -21.11 -5.51 -2.67
C GLY A 337 -21.35 -7.00 -2.38
N PRO A 338 -20.61 -7.61 -1.43
CA PRO A 338 -20.93 -8.95 -0.97
C PRO A 338 -22.41 -9.02 -0.58
N ASP A 339 -23.12 -10.03 -1.08
CA ASP A 339 -24.55 -10.23 -0.78
C ASP A 339 -24.75 -10.12 0.73
N ARG A 340 -25.61 -9.19 1.14
CA ARG A 340 -26.09 -9.10 2.52
C ARG A 340 -27.09 -10.24 2.73
N GLY A 341 -26.55 -11.46 2.89
CA GLY A 341 -27.28 -12.59 3.45
C GLY A 341 -27.54 -12.36 4.93
#